data_AF-C2FWY9-F1
#
_entry.id   AF-C2FWY9-F1
#
_cell.length_a   1.000
_cell.length_b   1.000
_cell.length_c   1.000
_cell.angle_alpha   90.00
_cell.angle_beta   90.00
_cell.angle_gamma   90.00
#
_symmetry.space_group_name_H-M   'P 1'
#
loop_
_entity.id
_entity.type
_entity.pdbx_description
1 polymer ?
#
loop_
_entity_poly.entity_id
_entity_poly.type
_entity_poly.pdbx_seq_one_letter_code
_entity_poly.pdbx_strand_id
1 'polypeptide(L)'
;MVGLLICIVGIYLCGRAGVLKEKGLMNLSGAAQSEYKFGLGITVAIVSGILSACFNFGIEAGKPMADVANQLWKAANPGQGEFLYQNNVTYIVILWGGFTTNFIWCLYLLAKNKTFSDYTKSSAPLGKNLLLCALAGTTWYLQFFFYGMGESRLGNGASSWILHMAFIILISNAWGVILKEWKGVSKPTYRAIIAGIATIILSICIVGFAKTLE
;
A
#
# COMPACT_ATOMS: atom_id res chain seq x y z
N MET A 1 -21.52 1.49 3.46
CA MET A 1 -21.15 2.78 4.09
C MET A 1 -20.67 2.66 5.54
N VAL A 2 -21.39 1.95 6.41
CA VAL A 2 -21.00 1.78 7.83
C VAL A 2 -19.59 1.19 8.00
N GLY A 3 -19.24 0.14 7.26
CA GLY A 3 -17.90 -0.45 7.31
C GLY A 3 -16.78 0.54 6.95
N LEU A 4 -16.98 1.37 5.92
CA LEU A 4 -16.01 2.41 5.54
C LEU A 4 -15.78 3.43 6.67
N LEU A 5 -16.85 3.88 7.33
CA LEU A 5 -16.75 4.83 8.45
C LEU A 5 -15.96 4.22 9.61
N ILE A 6 -16.20 2.94 9.93
CA ILE A 6 -15.46 2.23 10.98
C ILE A 6 -13.99 2.07 10.58
N CYS A 7 -13.69 1.79 9.31
CA CYS A 7 -12.32 1.76 8.79
C CYS A 7 -11.59 3.09 9.04
N ILE A 8 -12.23 4.22 8.70
CA ILE A 8 -11.66 5.57 8.90
C ILE A 8 -11.36 5.81 10.38
N VAL A 9 -12.28 5.43 11.27
CA VAL A 9 -12.05 5.54 12.73
C VAL A 9 -10.85 4.68 13.16
N GLY A 10 -10.74 3.45 12.65
CA GLY A 10 -9.60 2.57 12.91
C GLY A 10 -8.27 3.18 12.46
N ILE A 11 -8.22 3.72 11.24
CA ILE A 11 -7.04 4.41 10.69
C ILE A 11 -6.67 5.63 11.55
N TYR A 12 -7.65 6.44 11.95
CA TYR A 12 -7.43 7.58 12.84
C TYR A 12 -6.84 7.15 14.19
N LEU A 13 -7.36 6.07 14.80
CA LEU A 13 -6.85 5.56 16.07
C LEU A 13 -5.39 5.07 15.95
N CYS A 14 -5.08 4.32 14.89
CA CYS A 14 -3.71 3.88 14.61
C CYS A 14 -2.76 5.06 14.38
N GLY A 15 -3.17 6.05 13.57
CA GLY A 15 -2.39 7.26 13.32
C GLY A 15 -2.14 8.07 14.59
N ARG A 16 -3.17 8.26 15.42
CA ARG A 16 -3.05 8.93 16.72
C ARG A 16 -2.11 8.18 17.66
N ALA A 17 -2.17 6.85 17.69
CA ALA A 17 -1.25 6.03 18.48
C ALA A 17 0.21 6.19 18.02
N GLY A 18 0.44 6.30 16.70
CA GLY A 18 1.76 6.58 16.13
C GLY A 18 2.33 7.93 16.61
N VAL A 19 1.52 9.00 16.54
CA VAL A 19 1.92 10.33 17.05
C VAL A 19 2.22 10.31 18.56
N LEU A 20 1.41 9.59 19.33
CA LEU A 20 1.63 9.43 20.77
C LEU A 20 2.92 8.64 21.08
N LYS A 21 3.24 7.63 20.27
CA LYS A 21 4.50 6.88 20.35
C LYS A 21 5.69 7.81 20.11
N GLU A 22 5.65 8.59 19.03
CA GLU A 22 6.73 9.52 18.67
C GLU A 22 6.95 10.57 19.76
N LYS A 23 5.89 11.24 20.24
CA LYS A 23 5.97 12.20 21.35
C LYS A 23 6.52 11.57 22.64
N GLY A 24 6.07 10.36 22.97
CA GLY A 24 6.53 9.65 24.16
C GLY A 24 8.01 9.27 24.11
N LEU A 25 8.50 8.86 22.94
CA LEU A 25 9.90 8.48 22.73
C LEU A 25 10.82 9.71 22.65
N MET A 26 10.38 10.82 22.04
CA MET A 26 11.15 12.07 21.99
C MET A 26 11.42 12.65 23.38
N ASN A 27 10.45 12.56 24.28
CA ASN A 27 10.61 13.00 25.67
C ASN A 27 11.64 12.15 26.45
N LEU A 28 11.93 10.93 26.00
CA LEU A 28 12.89 10.01 26.64
C LEU A 28 14.30 10.12 26.08
N SER A 29 14.44 10.45 24.79
CA SER A 29 15.73 10.46 24.08
C SER A 29 16.42 11.82 24.00
N GLY A 30 15.77 12.91 24.43
CA GLY A 30 16.34 14.26 24.38
C GLY A 30 16.71 14.74 22.98
N ALA A 31 16.24 14.04 21.94
CA ALA A 31 16.57 14.33 20.56
C ALA A 31 15.94 15.67 20.14
N ALA A 32 16.79 16.58 19.64
CA ALA A 32 16.39 17.88 19.13
C ALA A 32 15.24 17.73 18.12
N GLN A 33 14.24 18.62 18.25
CA GLN A 33 13.16 18.74 17.28
C GLN A 33 13.77 18.94 15.89
N SER A 34 13.73 17.92 15.03
CA SER A 34 13.75 18.21 13.62
C SER A 34 12.47 19.00 13.35
N GLU A 35 12.63 20.17 12.75
CA GLU A 35 11.56 21.10 12.45
C GLU A 35 10.60 20.44 11.45
N TYR A 36 9.68 19.63 11.96
CA TYR A 36 8.67 18.97 11.16
C TYR A 36 7.73 20.05 10.65
N LYS A 37 7.87 20.40 9.38
CA LYS A 37 6.97 21.32 8.67
C LYS A 37 5.61 20.64 8.53
N PHE A 38 4.83 20.66 9.60
CA PHE A 38 3.54 19.98 9.70
C PHE A 38 2.60 20.34 8.55
N GLY A 39 2.57 21.62 8.16
CA GLY A 39 1.79 22.07 7.00
C GLY A 39 2.22 21.47 5.67
N LEU A 40 3.54 21.30 5.45
CA LEU A 40 4.06 20.63 4.25
C LEU A 40 3.72 19.14 4.28
N GLY A 41 3.87 18.50 5.44
CA GLY A 41 3.52 17.09 5.63
C GLY A 41 2.05 16.79 5.34
N ILE A 42 1.12 17.58 5.89
CA ILE A 42 -0.31 17.45 5.61
C ILE A 42 -0.62 17.69 4.14
N THR A 43 -0.04 18.72 3.52
CA THR A 43 -0.28 19.01 2.10
C THR A 43 0.13 17.84 1.22
N VAL A 44 1.33 17.30 1.44
CA VAL A 44 1.82 16.13 0.70
C VAL A 44 0.93 14.91 0.94
N ALA A 45 0.47 14.68 2.17
CA ALA A 45 -0.42 13.57 2.50
C ALA A 45 -1.79 13.67 1.79
N ILE A 46 -2.40 14.85 1.73
CA ILE A 46 -3.68 15.08 1.05
C ILE A 46 -3.52 14.85 -0.45
N VAL A 47 -2.51 15.48 -1.07
CA VAL A 47 -2.26 15.34 -2.50
C VAL A 47 -1.95 13.87 -2.85
N SER A 48 -1.12 13.20 -2.05
CA SER A 48 -0.83 11.77 -2.23
C SER A 48 -2.06 10.89 -2.10
N GLY A 49 -2.97 11.18 -1.16
CA GLY A 49 -4.23 10.45 -1.00
C GLY A 49 -5.15 10.60 -2.21
N ILE A 50 -5.28 11.82 -2.75
CA ILE A 50 -6.08 12.08 -3.96
C ILE A 50 -5.46 11.35 -5.17
N LEU A 51 -4.14 11.47 -5.37
CA LEU A 51 -3.43 10.79 -6.46
C LEU A 51 -3.48 9.27 -6.33
N SER A 52 -3.52 8.73 -5.12
CA SER A 52 -3.68 7.28 -4.89
C SER A 52 -5.03 6.77 -5.40
N ALA A 53 -6.11 7.55 -5.26
CA ALA A 53 -7.41 7.19 -5.82
C ALA A 53 -7.40 7.11 -7.36
N CYS A 54 -6.55 7.92 -8.03
CA CYS A 54 -6.38 7.84 -9.48
C CYS A 54 -5.86 6.48 -9.95
N PHE A 55 -5.13 5.74 -9.12
CA PHE A 55 -4.69 4.39 -9.47
C PHE A 55 -5.90 3.45 -9.64
N ASN A 56 -6.86 3.50 -8.72
CA ASN A 56 -8.09 2.71 -8.83
C ASN A 56 -8.93 3.12 -10.04
N PHE A 57 -9.02 4.42 -10.36
CA PHE A 57 -9.67 4.88 -11.58
C PHE A 57 -8.97 4.38 -12.84
N GLY A 58 -7.63 4.29 -12.83
CA GLY A 58 -6.87 3.68 -13.92
C GLY A 58 -7.23 2.21 -14.11
N ILE A 59 -7.36 1.44 -13.03
CA ILE A 59 -7.77 0.03 -13.08
C ILE A 59 -9.17 -0.11 -13.69
N GLU A 60 -10.10 0.71 -13.21
CA GLU A 60 -11.48 0.74 -13.70
C GLU A 60 -11.55 1.10 -15.20
N ALA A 61 -10.79 2.12 -15.62
CA ALA A 61 -10.70 2.52 -17.02
C ALA A 61 -10.06 1.45 -17.93
N GLY A 62 -9.19 0.60 -17.36
CA GLY A 62 -8.56 -0.50 -18.09
C GLY A 62 -9.40 -1.78 -18.17
N LYS A 63 -10.61 -1.83 -17.59
CA LYS A 63 -11.50 -3.00 -17.68
C LYS A 63 -11.71 -3.56 -19.10
N PRO A 64 -11.87 -2.73 -20.16
CA PRO A 64 -12.00 -3.26 -21.52
C PRO A 64 -10.81 -4.13 -21.96
N MET A 65 -9.60 -3.84 -21.47
CA MET A 65 -8.41 -4.68 -21.75
C MET A 65 -8.47 -6.02 -21.02
N ALA A 66 -8.92 -6.00 -19.77
CA ALA A 66 -9.13 -7.21 -18.97
C ALA A 66 -10.21 -8.10 -19.60
N ASP A 67 -11.31 -7.52 -20.09
CA ASP A 67 -12.40 -8.23 -20.76
C ASP A 67 -11.93 -8.93 -22.04
N VAL A 68 -11.13 -8.25 -22.87
CA VAL A 68 -10.54 -8.85 -24.08
C VAL A 68 -9.63 -10.02 -23.72
N ALA A 69 -8.77 -9.86 -22.72
CA ALA A 69 -7.88 -10.93 -22.26
C ALA A 69 -8.66 -12.14 -21.74
N ASN A 70 -9.76 -11.89 -21.03
CA ASN A 70 -10.65 -12.92 -20.51
C ASN A 70 -11.42 -13.65 -21.62
N GLN A 71 -11.90 -12.96 -22.64
CA GLN A 71 -12.53 -13.58 -23.81
C GLN A 71 -11.57 -14.50 -24.56
N LEU A 72 -10.32 -14.06 -24.77
CA LEU A 72 -9.28 -14.89 -25.39
C LEU A 72 -8.97 -16.14 -24.55
N TRP A 73 -8.90 -15.99 -23.22
CA TRP A 73 -8.70 -17.12 -22.31
C TRP A 73 -9.84 -18.13 -22.38
N LYS A 74 -11.10 -17.67 -22.35
CA LYS A 74 -12.30 -18.53 -22.43
C LYS A 74 -12.37 -19.29 -23.75
N ALA A 75 -12.00 -18.63 -24.86
CA ALA A 75 -11.94 -19.27 -26.16
C ALA A 75 -10.87 -20.39 -26.21
N ALA A 76 -9.73 -20.18 -25.54
CA ALA A 76 -8.66 -21.17 -25.46
C ALA A 76 -8.89 -22.26 -24.41
N ASN A 77 -9.67 -22.00 -23.35
CA ASN A 77 -9.90 -22.92 -22.23
C ASN A 77 -11.40 -23.10 -21.93
N PRO A 78 -12.14 -23.83 -22.78
CA PRO A 78 -13.57 -24.06 -22.58
C PRO A 78 -13.83 -24.74 -21.23
N GLY A 79 -14.79 -24.21 -20.46
CA GLY A 79 -15.23 -24.80 -19.18
C GLY A 79 -14.36 -24.48 -17.96
N GLN A 80 -13.27 -23.71 -18.09
CA GLN A 80 -12.40 -23.34 -16.95
C GLN A 80 -12.78 -22.03 -16.24
N GLY A 81 -13.87 -21.38 -16.66
CA GLY A 81 -14.37 -20.14 -16.05
C GLY A 81 -13.64 -18.87 -16.49
N GLU A 82 -13.71 -17.83 -15.65
CA GLU A 82 -13.08 -16.52 -15.90
C GLU A 82 -11.55 -16.57 -15.78
N PHE A 83 -10.86 -15.72 -16.53
CA PHE A 83 -9.41 -15.58 -16.45
C PHE A 83 -8.99 -14.89 -15.15
N LEU A 84 -8.39 -15.67 -14.25
CA LEU A 84 -7.96 -15.21 -12.92
C LEU A 84 -6.99 -14.02 -12.94
N TYR A 85 -6.23 -13.87 -14.03
CA TYR A 85 -5.18 -12.85 -14.16
C TYR A 85 -5.52 -11.74 -15.17
N GLN A 86 -6.80 -11.59 -15.55
CA GLN A 86 -7.24 -10.58 -16.53
C GLN A 86 -6.78 -9.15 -16.20
N ASN A 87 -6.76 -8.79 -14.91
CA ASN A 87 -6.37 -7.45 -14.45
C ASN A 87 -4.87 -7.17 -14.61
N ASN A 88 -4.02 -8.19 -14.77
CA ASN A 88 -2.58 -7.98 -14.94
C ASN A 88 -2.27 -7.22 -16.24
N VAL A 89 -3.09 -7.40 -17.27
CA VAL A 89 -2.94 -6.70 -18.55
C VAL A 89 -3.09 -5.19 -18.35
N THR A 90 -4.05 -4.80 -17.52
CA THR A 90 -4.30 -3.41 -17.12
C THR A 90 -3.15 -2.83 -16.29
N TYR A 91 -2.61 -3.60 -15.33
CA TYR A 91 -1.51 -3.13 -14.49
C TYR A 91 -0.24 -2.79 -15.27
N ILE A 92 0.07 -3.54 -16.33
CA ILE A 92 1.24 -3.24 -17.18
C ILE A 92 1.16 -1.80 -17.68
N VAL A 93 0.01 -1.39 -18.23
CA VAL A 93 -0.18 -0.05 -18.81
C VAL A 93 -0.19 1.04 -17.74
N ILE A 94 -0.88 0.81 -16.61
CA ILE A 94 -0.96 1.82 -15.54
C ILE A 94 0.42 2.04 -14.90
N LEU A 95 1.15 0.96 -14.61
CA LEU A 95 2.43 1.04 -13.92
C LEU A 95 3.53 1.66 -14.78
N TRP A 96 3.40 1.67 -16.11
CA TRP A 96 4.30 2.42 -16.99
C TRP A 96 4.31 3.92 -16.65
N GLY A 97 3.18 4.51 -16.28
CA GLY A 97 3.11 5.91 -15.86
C GLY A 97 3.89 6.16 -14.56
N GLY A 98 3.74 5.27 -13.58
CA GLY A 98 4.49 5.31 -12.32
C GLY A 98 5.99 5.06 -12.53
N PHE A 99 6.35 4.12 -13.40
CA PHE A 99 7.72 3.80 -13.75
C PHE A 99 8.41 4.98 -14.43
N THR A 100 7.82 5.53 -15.50
CA THR A 100 8.42 6.64 -16.26
C THR A 100 8.68 7.86 -15.39
N THR A 101 7.70 8.26 -14.58
CA THR A 101 7.84 9.41 -13.67
C THR A 101 8.96 9.19 -12.65
N ASN A 102 8.98 8.03 -11.98
CA ASN A 102 10.01 7.70 -11.00
C ASN A 102 11.40 7.55 -11.66
N PHE A 103 11.46 6.91 -12.83
CA PHE A 103 12.70 6.68 -13.56
C PHE A 103 13.34 8.00 -14.00
N ILE A 104 12.57 8.90 -14.61
CA ILE A 104 13.04 10.22 -15.04
C ILE A 104 13.50 11.03 -13.82
N TRP A 105 12.72 11.03 -12.74
CA TRP A 105 13.07 11.77 -11.52
C TRP A 105 14.35 11.23 -10.86
N CYS A 106 14.47 9.91 -10.74
CA CYS A 106 15.68 9.27 -10.21
C CYS A 106 16.90 9.56 -11.09
N LEU A 107 16.79 9.50 -12.42
CA LEU A 107 17.88 9.86 -13.33
C LEU A 107 18.30 11.33 -13.16
N TYR A 108 17.32 12.23 -13.05
CA TYR A 108 17.58 13.64 -12.78
C TYR A 108 18.35 13.83 -11.45
N LEU A 109 17.92 13.15 -10.38
CA LEU A 109 18.60 13.22 -9.09
C LEU A 109 20.01 12.61 -9.12
N LEU A 110 20.21 11.50 -9.84
CA LEU A 110 21.52 10.89 -10.04
C LEU A 110 22.49 11.85 -10.75
N ALA A 111 22.01 12.53 -11.80
CA ALA A 111 22.78 13.54 -12.53
C ALA A 111 23.07 14.77 -11.67
N LYS A 112 22.07 15.30 -10.98
CA LYS A 112 22.21 16.48 -10.12
C LYS A 112 23.19 16.24 -8.96
N ASN A 113 23.10 15.07 -8.31
CA ASN A 113 23.94 14.74 -7.16
C ASN A 113 25.28 14.11 -7.55
N LYS A 114 25.52 13.85 -8.85
CA LYS A 114 26.74 13.21 -9.39
C LYS A 114 27.06 11.85 -8.75
N THR A 115 26.03 11.10 -8.38
CA THR A 115 26.15 9.81 -7.68
C THR A 115 26.18 8.62 -8.63
N PHE A 116 26.34 8.83 -9.94
CA PHE A 116 26.51 7.73 -10.90
C PHE A 116 27.72 6.83 -10.58
N SER A 117 28.77 7.40 -9.97
CA SER A 117 29.95 6.63 -9.55
C SER A 117 29.65 5.64 -8.43
N ASP A 118 28.53 5.77 -7.71
CA ASP A 118 28.15 4.81 -6.66
C ASP A 118 27.85 3.42 -7.21
N TYR A 119 27.43 3.32 -8.47
CA TYR A 119 27.17 2.04 -9.14
C TYR A 119 28.43 1.30 -9.58
N THR A 120 29.61 1.94 -9.53
CA THR A 120 30.89 1.33 -9.91
C THR A 120 31.87 1.17 -8.75
N LYS A 121 31.47 1.55 -7.53
CA LYS A 121 32.29 1.39 -6.32
C LYS A 121 32.44 -0.09 -5.95
N SER A 122 33.63 -0.64 -6.14
CA SER A 122 34.00 -2.02 -5.73
C SER A 122 33.93 -2.27 -4.21
N SER A 123 33.88 -1.21 -3.40
CA SER A 123 33.73 -1.30 -1.95
C SER A 123 32.29 -1.55 -1.49
N ALA A 124 31.30 -1.39 -2.36
CA ALA A 124 29.89 -1.61 -2.05
C ALA A 124 29.45 -3.02 -2.48
N PRO A 125 28.58 -3.71 -1.72
CA PRO A 125 28.04 -5.01 -2.10
C PRO A 125 26.94 -4.87 -3.18
N LEU A 126 27.32 -4.42 -4.38
CA LEU A 126 26.41 -4.05 -5.48
C LEU A 126 25.42 -5.16 -5.83
N GLY A 127 25.89 -6.41 -5.95
CA GLY A 127 25.03 -7.55 -6.27
C GLY A 127 23.97 -7.82 -5.19
N LYS A 128 24.33 -7.69 -3.90
CA LYS A 128 23.37 -7.87 -2.79
C LYS A 128 22.37 -6.73 -2.76
N ASN A 129 22.82 -5.49 -2.96
CA ASN A 129 21.94 -4.32 -3.00
C ASN A 129 20.94 -4.43 -4.16
N LEU A 130 21.41 -4.81 -5.35
CA LEU A 130 20.54 -5.00 -6.51
C LEU A 130 19.54 -6.14 -6.28
N LEU A 131 19.98 -7.25 -5.69
CA LEU A 131 19.10 -8.36 -5.33
C LEU A 131 18.02 -7.92 -4.32
N LEU A 132 18.40 -7.19 -3.28
CA LEU A 132 17.45 -6.66 -2.29
C LEU A 132 16.45 -5.68 -2.92
N CYS A 133 16.90 -4.81 -3.82
CA CYS A 133 16.01 -3.92 -4.56
C CYS A 133 15.05 -4.70 -5.47
N ALA A 134 15.54 -5.72 -6.17
CA ALA A 134 14.71 -6.59 -7.02
C ALA A 134 13.67 -7.37 -6.20
N LEU A 135 14.07 -7.90 -5.04
CA LEU A 135 13.17 -8.59 -4.12
C LEU A 135 12.10 -7.64 -3.55
N ALA A 136 12.50 -6.44 -3.15
CA ALA A 136 11.58 -5.42 -2.65
C ALA A 136 10.54 -5.02 -3.72
N GLY A 137 11.00 -4.74 -4.94
CA GLY A 137 10.12 -4.40 -6.07
C GLY A 137 9.19 -5.56 -6.46
N THR A 138 9.72 -6.79 -6.49
CA THR A 138 8.92 -7.98 -6.78
C THR A 138 7.85 -8.20 -5.71
N THR A 139 8.23 -8.09 -4.43
CA THR A 139 7.28 -8.24 -3.30
C THR A 139 6.21 -7.17 -3.33
N TRP A 140 6.59 -5.92 -3.66
CA TRP A 140 5.63 -4.84 -3.85
C TRP A 140 4.68 -5.13 -5.01
N TYR A 141 5.17 -5.61 -6.15
CA TYR A 141 4.30 -5.92 -7.29
C TYR A 141 3.38 -7.12 -7.03
N LEU A 142 3.85 -8.14 -6.30
CA LEU A 142 3.05 -9.30 -5.93
C LEU A 142 1.75 -8.90 -5.19
N GLN A 143 1.75 -7.79 -4.45
CA GLN A 143 0.52 -7.26 -3.84
C GLN A 143 -0.60 -7.05 -4.88
N PHE A 144 -0.27 -6.51 -6.06
CA PHE A 144 -1.23 -6.23 -7.14
C PHE A 144 -1.63 -7.50 -7.87
N PHE A 145 -0.70 -8.45 -8.00
CA PHE A 145 -0.99 -9.76 -8.57
C PHE A 145 -2.06 -10.50 -7.76
N PHE A 146 -1.89 -10.59 -6.43
CA PHE A 146 -2.88 -11.20 -5.55
C PHE A 146 -4.16 -10.36 -5.42
N TYR A 147 -4.06 -9.04 -5.48
CA TYR A 147 -5.22 -8.16 -5.52
C TYR A 147 -6.06 -8.41 -6.78
N GLY A 148 -5.44 -8.49 -7.97
CA GLY A 148 -6.14 -8.79 -9.22
C GLY A 148 -6.86 -10.14 -9.20
N MET A 149 -6.20 -11.16 -8.61
CA MET A 149 -6.81 -12.46 -8.36
C MET A 149 -8.03 -12.35 -7.43
N GLY A 150 -7.92 -11.60 -6.33
CA GLY A 150 -9.03 -11.39 -5.39
C GLY A 150 -10.20 -10.61 -6.00
N GLU A 151 -9.91 -9.55 -6.75
CA GLU A 151 -10.91 -8.68 -7.38
C GLU A 151 -11.73 -9.45 -8.43
N SER A 152 -11.07 -10.25 -9.27
CA SER A 152 -11.76 -11.09 -10.28
C SER A 152 -12.75 -12.09 -9.68
N ARG A 153 -12.56 -12.50 -8.41
CA ARG A 153 -13.49 -13.35 -7.66
C ARG A 153 -14.54 -12.55 -6.90
N LEU A 154 -14.22 -11.30 -6.54
CA LEU A 154 -15.11 -10.46 -5.74
C LEU A 154 -16.16 -9.72 -6.59
N GLY A 155 -15.87 -9.39 -7.85
CA GLY A 155 -16.82 -8.78 -8.80
C GLY A 155 -17.22 -7.32 -8.51
N ASN A 156 -16.72 -6.72 -7.42
CA ASN A 156 -16.92 -5.32 -7.06
C ASN A 156 -15.56 -4.65 -6.80
N GLY A 157 -15.06 -3.91 -7.78
CA GLY A 157 -13.75 -3.25 -7.73
C GLY A 157 -13.62 -2.24 -6.59
N ALA A 158 -14.67 -1.48 -6.27
CA ALA A 158 -14.63 -0.46 -5.22
C ALA A 158 -14.50 -1.09 -3.81
N SER A 159 -15.31 -2.11 -3.52
CA SER A 159 -15.22 -2.84 -2.25
C SER A 159 -13.92 -3.63 -2.14
N SER A 160 -13.44 -4.20 -3.25
CA SER A 160 -12.14 -4.90 -3.31
C SER A 160 -10.98 -3.97 -2.96
N TRP A 161 -10.94 -2.77 -3.54
CA TRP A 161 -9.86 -1.79 -3.29
C TRP A 161 -9.83 -1.33 -1.84
N ILE A 162 -11.00 -1.03 -1.26
CA ILE A 162 -11.10 -0.61 0.16
C ILE A 162 -10.63 -1.73 1.09
N LEU A 163 -11.05 -2.97 0.84
CA LEU A 163 -10.59 -4.13 1.60
C LEU A 163 -9.07 -4.30 1.49
N HIS A 164 -8.52 -4.17 0.28
CA HIS A 164 -7.08 -4.27 0.05
C HIS A 164 -6.29 -3.24 0.88
N MET A 165 -6.69 -1.96 0.83
CA MET A 165 -6.06 -0.90 1.62
C MET A 165 -6.19 -1.14 3.14
N ALA A 166 -7.36 -1.58 3.61
CA ALA A 166 -7.57 -1.89 5.02
C ALA A 166 -6.67 -3.05 5.50
N PHE A 167 -6.50 -4.10 4.68
CA PHE A 167 -5.60 -5.20 4.98
C PHE A 167 -4.13 -4.77 5.02
N ILE A 168 -3.68 -3.90 4.12
CA ILE A 168 -2.32 -3.35 4.14
C ILE A 168 -2.06 -2.66 5.49
N ILE A 169 -2.99 -1.81 5.93
CA ILE A 169 -2.86 -1.08 7.21
C ILE A 169 -2.89 -2.05 8.39
N LEU A 170 -3.78 -3.04 8.37
CA LEU A 170 -3.88 -4.06 9.41
C LEU A 170 -2.57 -4.85 9.57
N ILE A 171 -2.07 -5.41 8.47
CA ILE A 171 -0.86 -6.25 8.47
C ILE A 171 0.37 -5.42 8.80
N SER A 172 0.48 -4.18 8.28
CA SER A 172 1.57 -3.27 8.61
C SER A 172 1.64 -2.97 10.11
N ASN A 173 0.50 -2.64 10.73
CA ASN A 173 0.46 -2.38 12.17
C ASN A 173 0.70 -3.65 13.00
N ALA A 174 0.15 -4.80 12.58
CA ALA A 174 0.40 -6.08 13.24
C ALA A 174 1.90 -6.45 13.21
N TRP A 175 2.56 -6.27 12.07
CA TRP A 175 3.99 -6.53 11.93
C TRP A 175 4.82 -5.59 12.80
N GLY A 176 4.46 -4.30 12.89
CA GLY A 176 5.11 -3.36 13.81
C GLY A 176 5.02 -3.79 15.27
N VAL A 177 3.90 -4.41 15.68
CA VAL A 177 3.76 -5.00 17.02
C VAL A 177 4.64 -6.24 17.18
N ILE A 178 4.68 -7.14 16.20
CA ILE A 178 5.49 -8.37 16.20
C ILE A 178 6.99 -8.06 16.25
N LEU A 179 7.45 -7.08 15.47
CA LEU A 179 8.83 -6.59 15.47
C LEU A 179 9.21 -5.82 16.74
N LYS A 180 8.30 -5.74 17.72
CA LYS A 180 8.49 -5.06 19.02
C LYS A 180 8.81 -3.58 18.89
N GLU A 181 8.39 -2.92 17.80
CA GLU A 181 8.61 -1.48 17.60
C GLU A 181 7.85 -0.62 18.62
N TRP A 182 6.88 -1.21 19.31
CA TRP A 182 6.08 -0.56 20.35
C TRP A 182 6.65 -0.82 21.75
N LYS A 183 7.82 -1.44 21.86
CA LYS A 183 8.49 -1.65 23.15
C LYS A 183 8.93 -0.29 23.72
N GLY A 184 8.58 -0.01 24.97
CA GLY A 184 8.94 1.24 25.65
C GLY A 184 7.90 2.38 25.52
N VAL A 185 6.79 2.15 24.80
CA VAL A 185 5.69 3.14 24.76
C VAL A 185 4.80 3.04 26.00
N SER A 186 4.08 4.11 26.32
CA SER A 186 3.16 4.13 27.45
C SER A 186 2.03 3.10 27.29
N LYS A 187 1.53 2.54 28.40
CA LYS A 187 0.38 1.61 28.38
C LYS A 187 -0.86 2.18 27.68
N PRO A 188 -1.21 3.48 27.84
CA PRO A 188 -2.27 4.11 27.03
C PRO A 188 -1.99 4.08 25.53
N THR A 189 -0.77 4.42 25.09
CA THR A 189 -0.38 4.40 23.67
C THR A 189 -0.47 2.98 23.09
N TYR A 190 -0.01 1.99 23.84
CA TYR A 190 -0.10 0.59 23.42
C TYR A 190 -1.55 0.10 23.30
N ARG A 191 -2.41 0.45 24.25
CA ARG A 191 -3.85 0.14 24.16
C ARG A 191 -4.52 0.83 22.97
N ALA A 192 -4.11 2.06 22.63
CA ALA A 192 -4.65 2.79 21.50
C ALA A 192 -4.35 2.11 20.15
N ILE A 193 -3.12 1.60 19.94
CA ILE A 193 -2.80 0.88 18.70
C ILE A 193 -3.57 -0.45 18.61
N ILE A 194 -3.69 -1.20 19.72
CA ILE A 194 -4.47 -2.44 19.75
C ILE A 194 -5.95 -2.17 19.46
N ALA A 195 -6.52 -1.10 20.03
CA ALA A 195 -7.90 -0.69 19.75
C ALA A 195 -8.09 -0.29 18.28
N GLY A 196 -7.12 0.41 17.67
CA GLY A 196 -7.14 0.74 16.24
C GLY A 196 -7.12 -0.52 15.36
N ILE A 197 -6.22 -1.46 15.63
CA ILE A 197 -6.14 -2.76 14.95
C ILE A 197 -7.47 -3.52 15.07
N ALA A 198 -8.03 -3.62 16.28
CA ALA A 198 -9.31 -4.30 16.50
C ALA A 198 -10.47 -3.63 15.75
N THR A 199 -10.47 -2.30 15.67
CA THR A 199 -11.48 -1.54 14.92
C THR A 199 -11.38 -1.79 13.42
N ILE A 200 -10.16 -1.89 12.86
CA ILE A 200 -9.95 -2.23 11.45
C ILE A 200 -10.43 -3.66 11.16
N ILE A 201 -10.15 -4.62 12.05
CA ILE A 201 -10.66 -6.00 11.92
C ILE A 201 -12.19 -6.01 11.88
N LEU A 202 -12.83 -5.30 12.83
CA LEU A 202 -14.28 -5.17 12.86
C LEU A 202 -14.83 -4.57 11.56
N SER A 203 -14.20 -3.53 11.04
CA SER A 203 -14.54 -2.94 9.75
C SER A 203 -14.47 -3.95 8.61
N ILE A 204 -13.38 -4.72 8.52
CA ILE A 204 -13.20 -5.74 7.47
C ILE A 204 -14.30 -6.78 7.56
N CYS A 205 -14.63 -7.27 8.77
CA CYS A 205 -15.74 -8.20 8.96
C CYS A 205 -17.06 -7.59 8.47
N ILE A 206 -17.38 -6.35 8.84
CA ILE A 206 -18.62 -5.68 8.43
C ILE A 206 -18.69 -5.49 6.92
N VAL A 207 -17.61 -5.06 6.27
CA VAL A 207 -17.56 -4.91 4.80
C VAL A 207 -17.70 -6.28 4.12
N GLY A 208 -17.06 -7.32 4.65
CA GLY A 208 -17.18 -8.69 4.17
C GLY A 208 -18.61 -9.23 4.28
N PHE A 209 -19.27 -9.06 5.43
CA PHE A 209 -20.66 -9.49 5.64
C PHE A 209 -21.66 -8.67 4.82
N ALA A 210 -21.44 -7.37 4.64
CA ALA A 210 -22.30 -6.54 3.79
C ALA A 210 -22.37 -7.09 2.36
N LYS A 211 -21.25 -7.61 1.84
CA LYS A 211 -21.22 -8.25 0.52
C LYS A 211 -22.07 -9.53 0.44
N THR A 212 -22.21 -10.29 1.52
CA THR A 212 -23.05 -11.50 1.53
C THR A 212 -24.55 -11.21 1.55
N LEU A 213 -24.93 -9.95 1.81
CA LEU A 213 -26.31 -9.47 1.88
C LEU A 213 -26.75 -8.74 0.58
N GLU A 214 -25.81 -8.44 -0.33
CA GLU A 214 -26.05 -7.98 -1.71
C GLU A 214 -26.12 -9.17 -2.67
#